data_AF-A0A7N4PK18-F1
#
_entry.id   AF-A0A7N4PK18-F1
#
_cell.length_a   1.000
_cell.length_b   1.000
_cell.length_c   1.000
_cell.angle_alpha   90.00
_cell.angle_beta   90.00
_cell.angle_gamma   90.00
#
_symmetry.space_group_name_H-M   'P 1'
#
loop_
_entity.id
_entity.type
_entity.pdbx_description
1 polymer ?
#
loop_
_entity_poly.entity_id
_entity_poly.type
_entity_poly.pdbx_seq_one_letter_code
_entity_poly.pdbx_strand_id
1 'polypeptide(L)'
;MMALGHNNGNFAFPKAIKFKVLGCLHWNLQRIISSIYLKPIAAWILKTRALTEMVYVDEIDVDQEGIAEMILDENAIAQVARPGTSLKLSGANQVGGPSPAVRPITQTGRPITGFVRPGTQSGRPGTMEQAIRTPRTAYTAHPITSSSGRYVRLGTASMLTNPDGPFINLSRLNLAKYAQKPKFAK
;
A
#
# COMPACT_ATOMS: atom_id res chain seq x y z
N MET A 1 -40.42 -38.91 -80.71
CA MET A 1 -40.54 -40.33 -80.34
C MET A 1 -39.66 -40.56 -79.12
N MET A 2 -40.31 -40.85 -77.99
CA MET A 2 -39.77 -41.39 -76.71
C MET A 2 -38.60 -40.67 -76.01
N ALA A 3 -38.94 -39.85 -75.01
CA ALA A 3 -38.08 -39.59 -73.85
C ALA A 3 -38.45 -40.59 -72.74
N LEU A 4 -37.46 -41.34 -72.24
CA LEU A 4 -37.58 -42.30 -71.13
C LEU A 4 -37.39 -41.59 -69.78
N GLY A 5 -37.99 -42.18 -68.73
CA GLY A 5 -38.17 -41.69 -67.34
C GLY A 5 -36.89 -41.27 -66.56
N HIS A 6 -36.92 -40.91 -65.28
CA HIS A 6 -37.87 -41.21 -64.20
C HIS A 6 -37.45 -40.36 -62.96
N ASN A 7 -38.41 -39.72 -62.28
CA ASN A 7 -38.52 -39.49 -60.82
C ASN A 7 -37.29 -39.24 -59.91
N ASN A 8 -37.25 -38.09 -59.20
CA ASN A 8 -37.52 -37.97 -57.75
C ASN A 8 -36.79 -36.81 -57.04
N GLY A 9 -37.57 -36.05 -56.26
CA GLY A 9 -37.19 -35.55 -54.93
C GLY A 9 -36.09 -34.49 -54.84
N ASN A 10 -36.47 -33.22 -54.67
CA ASN A 10 -35.57 -32.25 -54.04
C ASN A 10 -36.17 -31.71 -52.74
N PHE A 11 -35.53 -32.17 -51.67
CA PHE A 11 -35.78 -31.94 -50.26
C PHE A 11 -35.78 -30.45 -49.91
N ALA A 12 -36.81 -30.03 -49.18
CA ALA A 12 -36.82 -28.79 -48.44
C ALA A 12 -35.71 -28.79 -47.38
N PHE A 13 -34.73 -27.90 -47.51
CA PHE A 13 -33.74 -27.68 -46.46
C PHE A 13 -34.35 -26.84 -45.32
N PRO A 14 -34.42 -27.37 -44.08
CA PRO A 14 -35.01 -26.66 -42.95
C PRO A 14 -34.10 -25.50 -42.46
N LYS A 15 -34.73 -24.35 -42.18
CA LYS A 15 -34.12 -23.11 -41.63
C LYS A 15 -33.41 -23.29 -40.27
N ALA A 16 -33.39 -24.48 -39.68
CA ALA A 16 -32.88 -24.77 -38.35
C ALA A 16 -31.34 -24.89 -38.26
N ILE A 17 -30.64 -25.19 -39.36
CA ILE A 17 -29.18 -25.44 -39.31
C ILE A 17 -28.37 -24.12 -39.34
N LYS A 18 -28.92 -23.03 -39.88
CA LYS A 18 -28.24 -21.71 -39.89
C LYS A 18 -28.06 -21.11 -38.49
N PHE A 19 -28.94 -21.38 -37.54
CA PHE A 19 -28.86 -20.80 -36.19
C PHE A 19 -27.78 -21.44 -35.30
N LYS A 20 -27.50 -22.74 -35.49
CA LYS A 20 -26.56 -23.46 -34.62
C LYS A 20 -25.10 -23.14 -34.95
N VAL A 21 -24.77 -22.91 -36.21
CA VAL A 21 -23.42 -22.49 -36.65
C VAL A 21 -23.15 -21.03 -36.29
N LEU A 22 -24.14 -20.14 -36.46
CA LEU A 22 -24.01 -18.72 -36.09
C LEU A 22 -23.89 -18.52 -34.57
N GLY A 23 -24.65 -19.27 -33.78
CA GLY A 23 -24.55 -19.25 -32.31
C GLY A 23 -23.21 -19.77 -31.80
N CYS A 24 -22.64 -20.79 -32.46
CA CYS A 24 -21.33 -21.34 -32.11
C CYS A 24 -20.19 -20.36 -32.48
N LEU A 25 -20.27 -19.69 -33.63
CA LEU A 25 -19.33 -18.64 -34.03
C LEU A 25 -19.42 -17.39 -33.13
N HIS A 26 -20.62 -16.98 -32.72
CA HIS A 26 -20.81 -15.88 -31.76
C HIS A 26 -20.21 -16.22 -30.39
N TRP A 27 -20.49 -17.42 -29.86
CA TRP A 27 -19.89 -17.88 -28.61
C TRP A 27 -18.37 -18.03 -28.68
N ASN A 28 -17.82 -18.50 -29.79
CA ASN A 28 -16.37 -18.62 -29.98
C ASN A 28 -15.72 -17.23 -30.11
N LEU A 29 -16.34 -16.28 -30.82
CA LEU A 29 -15.87 -14.90 -30.85
C LEU A 29 -15.93 -14.25 -29.46
N GLN A 30 -17.01 -14.40 -28.71
CA GLN A 30 -17.09 -13.89 -27.33
C GLN A 30 -15.98 -14.48 -26.44
N ARG A 31 -15.66 -15.77 -26.61
CA ARG A 31 -14.61 -16.46 -25.84
C ARG A 31 -13.21 -16.04 -26.25
N ILE A 32 -12.98 -15.83 -27.55
CA ILE A 32 -11.71 -15.35 -28.11
C ILE A 32 -11.49 -13.89 -27.73
N ILE A 33 -12.50 -13.03 -27.85
CA ILE A 33 -12.48 -11.64 -27.39
C ILE A 33 -12.25 -11.62 -25.86
N SER A 34 -13.01 -12.38 -25.08
CA SER A 34 -12.78 -12.48 -23.63
C SER A 34 -11.35 -12.92 -23.29
N SER A 35 -10.77 -13.89 -24.02
CA SER A 35 -9.42 -14.41 -23.79
C SER A 35 -8.31 -13.41 -24.19
N ILE A 36 -8.51 -12.68 -25.30
CA ILE A 36 -7.59 -11.66 -25.80
C ILE A 36 -7.58 -10.43 -24.89
N TYR A 37 -8.74 -10.01 -24.36
CA TYR A 37 -8.83 -8.85 -23.47
C TYR A 37 -8.55 -9.18 -21.98
N LEU A 38 -8.62 -10.44 -21.55
CA LEU A 38 -8.24 -10.84 -20.17
C LEU A 38 -6.72 -10.81 -19.94
N LYS A 39 -5.93 -11.26 -20.92
CA LYS A 39 -4.46 -11.37 -20.80
C LYS A 39 -3.75 -10.05 -20.49
N PRO A 40 -4.04 -8.90 -21.13
CA PRO A 40 -3.34 -7.65 -20.84
C PRO A 40 -3.69 -7.07 -19.47
N ILE A 41 -4.94 -7.21 -19.01
CA ILE A 41 -5.35 -6.71 -17.69
C ILE A 41 -4.72 -7.54 -16.57
N ALA A 42 -4.65 -8.87 -16.75
CA ALA A 42 -3.98 -9.76 -15.79
C ALA A 42 -2.48 -9.44 -15.66
N ALA A 43 -1.77 -9.25 -16.78
CA ALA A 43 -0.36 -8.86 -16.76
C ALA A 43 -0.14 -7.48 -16.13
N TRP A 44 -1.06 -6.53 -16.35
CA TRP A 44 -1.01 -5.21 -15.75
C TRP A 44 -1.16 -5.24 -14.22
N ILE A 45 -2.12 -6.03 -13.71
CA ILE A 45 -2.30 -6.23 -12.26
C ILE A 45 -1.09 -6.94 -11.67
N LEU A 46 -0.57 -7.98 -12.33
CA LEU A 46 0.61 -8.72 -11.86
C LEU A 46 1.83 -7.80 -11.74
N LYS A 47 2.08 -6.94 -12.74
CA LYS A 47 3.15 -5.94 -12.68
C LYS A 47 2.91 -4.92 -11.56
N THR A 48 1.67 -4.49 -11.36
CA THR A 48 1.31 -3.59 -10.24
C THR A 48 1.65 -4.25 -8.90
N ARG A 49 1.24 -5.51 -8.70
CA ARG A 49 1.52 -6.28 -7.48
C ARG A 49 3.01 -6.46 -7.25
N ALA A 50 3.76 -6.88 -8.27
CA ALA A 50 5.21 -7.04 -8.18
C ALA A 50 5.90 -5.71 -7.81
N LEU A 51 5.50 -4.59 -8.41
CA LEU A 51 6.04 -3.28 -8.09
C LEU A 51 5.74 -2.86 -6.64
N THR A 52 4.51 -3.09 -6.16
CA THR A 52 4.16 -2.75 -4.77
C THR A 52 4.84 -3.66 -3.76
N GLU A 53 4.97 -4.95 -4.06
CA GLU A 53 5.59 -5.95 -3.18
C GLU A 53 7.12 -5.75 -3.06
N MET A 54 7.80 -5.28 -4.11
CA MET A 54 9.25 -5.00 -4.07
C MET A 54 9.64 -3.91 -3.06
N VAL A 55 8.73 -3.01 -2.70
CA VAL A 55 8.96 -1.92 -1.73
C VAL A 55 8.03 -2.00 -0.54
N TYR A 56 7.31 -3.12 -0.38
CA TYR A 56 6.36 -3.29 0.69
C TYR A 56 7.07 -3.30 2.05
N VAL A 57 6.54 -2.52 2.97
CA VAL A 57 6.95 -2.48 4.38
C VAL A 57 5.66 -2.58 5.19
N ASP A 58 5.68 -3.35 6.28
CA ASP A 58 4.52 -3.46 7.16
C ASP A 58 4.21 -2.12 7.82
N GLU A 59 3.00 -1.61 7.60
CA GLU A 59 2.52 -0.33 8.15
C GLU A 59 2.60 -0.29 9.68
N ILE A 60 2.50 -1.44 10.36
CA ILE A 60 2.63 -1.53 11.82
C ILE A 60 4.05 -1.16 12.28
N ASP A 61 5.06 -1.52 11.49
CA ASP A 61 6.45 -1.25 11.83
C ASP A 61 6.90 0.15 11.38
N VAL A 62 6.17 0.78 10.45
CA VAL A 62 6.42 2.15 10.03
C VAL A 62 5.64 3.11 10.94
N ASP A 63 6.05 3.22 12.20
CA ASP A 63 5.54 4.21 13.15
C ASP A 63 6.62 5.23 13.54
N GLN A 64 6.98 6.08 12.59
CA GLN A 64 7.87 7.22 12.73
C GLN A 64 7.09 8.53 12.99
N GLU A 65 7.36 9.21 14.12
CA GLU A 65 6.90 10.57 14.39
C GLU A 65 7.93 11.61 13.89
N GLY A 66 7.46 12.69 13.25
CA GLY A 66 8.28 13.83 12.86
C GLY A 66 8.23 14.96 13.88
N ILE A 67 8.97 16.05 13.63
CA ILE A 67 9.07 17.17 14.56
C ILE A 67 7.70 17.86 14.76
N ALA A 68 6.92 18.02 13.69
CA ALA A 68 5.60 18.63 13.76
C ALA A 68 4.65 17.79 14.63
N GLU A 69 4.63 16.47 14.44
CA GLU A 69 3.77 15.56 15.21
C GLU A 69 4.22 15.46 16.68
N MET A 70 5.51 15.64 16.97
CA MET A 70 6.01 15.59 18.36
C MET A 70 5.72 16.86 19.17
N ILE A 71 5.62 18.04 18.52
CA ILE A 71 5.58 19.35 19.20
C ILE A 71 4.28 20.10 18.96
N LEU A 72 3.78 20.10 17.72
CA LEU A 72 2.63 20.90 17.31
C LEU A 72 1.32 20.11 17.37
N ASP A 73 1.39 18.78 17.36
CA ASP A 73 0.24 17.90 17.42
C ASP A 73 -0.04 17.45 18.86
N GLU A 74 -1.01 18.09 19.50
CA GLU A 74 -1.40 17.82 20.89
C GLU A 74 -2.69 17.02 20.95
N ASN A 75 -2.55 15.69 20.90
CA ASN A 75 -3.66 14.74 20.97
C ASN A 75 -3.96 14.23 22.40
N ALA A 76 -3.20 14.62 23.42
CA ALA A 76 -3.43 14.16 24.79
C ALA A 76 -4.47 15.04 25.51
N ILE A 77 -5.51 14.41 26.07
CA ILE A 77 -6.56 15.10 26.83
C ILE A 77 -5.98 15.72 28.10
N ALA A 78 -5.13 14.99 28.81
CA ALA A 78 -4.53 15.45 30.05
C ALA A 78 -3.24 16.23 29.79
N GLN A 79 -3.26 17.53 30.09
CA GLN A 79 -2.07 18.40 30.03
C GLN A 79 -1.05 18.03 31.11
N VAL A 80 -1.53 17.73 32.32
CA VAL A 80 -0.70 17.28 33.45
C VAL A 80 -1.23 15.93 33.94
N ALA A 81 -0.81 14.87 33.27
CA ALA A 81 -1.16 13.51 33.66
C ALA A 81 -0.48 13.12 34.98
N ARG A 82 -1.16 12.30 35.79
CA ARG A 82 -0.56 11.71 37.00
C ARG A 82 0.67 10.86 36.60
N PRO A 83 1.75 10.85 37.41
CA PRO A 83 2.88 9.96 37.16
C PRO A 83 2.43 8.50 37.00
N GLY A 84 2.90 7.84 35.95
CA GLY A 84 2.53 6.45 35.62
C GLY A 84 1.30 6.30 34.71
N THR A 85 0.55 7.38 34.43
CA THR A 85 -0.62 7.34 33.53
C THR A 85 -0.37 7.98 32.16
N SER A 86 0.89 8.30 31.83
CA SER A 86 1.28 8.88 30.54
C SER A 86 2.68 8.41 30.12
N LEU A 87 2.88 8.30 28.80
CA LEU A 87 4.16 7.95 28.18
C LEU A 87 5.05 9.17 27.92
N LYS A 88 4.50 10.40 27.96
CA LYS A 88 5.21 11.64 27.62
C LYS A 88 6.32 11.99 28.62
N LEU A 89 6.16 11.60 29.87
CA LEU A 89 7.14 11.88 30.91
C LEU A 89 8.38 10.98 30.71
N SER A 90 9.56 11.61 30.60
CA SER A 90 10.84 10.92 30.63
C SER A 90 10.97 10.21 31.98
N GLY A 91 10.94 8.88 31.94
CA GLY A 91 10.95 8.01 33.13
C GLY A 91 12.29 7.95 33.87
N ALA A 92 13.03 9.06 33.95
CA ALA A 92 14.32 9.12 34.64
C ALA A 92 14.22 8.74 36.13
N ASN A 93 13.02 8.76 36.71
CA ASN A 93 12.72 8.30 38.08
C ASN A 93 11.77 7.08 38.11
N GLN A 94 11.95 6.10 37.22
CA GLN A 94 11.31 4.80 37.44
C GLN A 94 11.99 4.10 38.62
N VAL A 95 11.31 4.09 39.75
CA VAL A 95 11.64 3.30 40.93
C VAL A 95 11.77 1.82 40.48
N GLY A 96 12.98 1.28 40.48
CA GLY A 96 13.26 -0.12 40.13
C GLY A 96 14.10 -0.37 38.86
N GLY A 97 14.49 0.66 38.11
CA GLY A 97 15.42 0.53 36.97
C GLY A 97 16.90 0.62 37.35
N PRO A 98 17.83 0.10 36.52
CA PRO A 98 19.27 0.27 36.73
C PRO A 98 19.64 1.76 36.66
N SER A 99 20.52 2.20 37.55
CA SER A 99 20.98 3.59 37.59
C SER A 99 21.83 3.93 36.35
N PRO A 100 21.93 5.22 35.96
CA PRO A 100 22.81 5.66 34.87
C PRO A 100 24.29 5.29 35.06
N ALA A 101 24.71 5.02 36.30
CA ALA A 101 26.05 4.53 36.61
C ALA A 101 26.28 3.08 36.13
N VAL A 102 25.21 2.29 35.98
CA VAL A 102 25.26 0.89 35.54
C VAL A 102 24.86 0.76 34.08
N ARG A 103 23.82 1.49 33.64
CA ARG A 103 23.30 1.39 32.27
C ARG A 103 23.40 2.73 31.54
N PRO A 104 24.04 2.79 30.36
CA PRO A 104 24.09 4.01 29.55
C PRO A 104 22.68 4.52 29.22
N ILE A 105 22.53 5.84 29.27
CA ILE A 105 21.29 6.53 28.93
C ILE A 105 21.42 7.22 27.58
N THR A 106 20.30 7.30 26.88
CA THR A 106 20.14 8.16 25.71
C THR A 106 20.04 9.63 26.15
N GLN A 107 20.18 10.56 25.20
CA GLN A 107 20.16 12.01 25.46
C GLN A 107 18.87 12.50 26.15
N THR A 108 17.80 11.72 26.10
CA THR A 108 16.48 12.01 26.67
C THR A 108 16.32 11.51 28.11
N GLY A 109 17.36 10.90 28.69
CA GLY A 109 17.33 10.33 30.03
C GLY A 109 16.73 8.93 30.12
N ARG A 110 16.34 8.32 28.99
CA ARG A 110 15.90 6.92 28.97
C ARG A 110 17.10 5.98 28.81
N PRO A 111 17.22 4.91 29.61
CA PRO A 111 18.25 3.90 29.40
C PRO A 111 18.21 3.29 28.00
N ILE A 112 19.37 2.98 27.42
CA ILE A 112 19.48 2.42 26.07
C ILE A 112 18.80 1.05 25.99
N THR A 113 17.91 0.84 25.00
CA THR A 113 17.22 -0.44 24.76
C THR A 113 18.11 -1.43 23.98
N GLY A 114 17.91 -2.74 24.20
CA GLY A 114 18.62 -3.79 23.45
C GLY A 114 18.05 -4.07 22.06
N PHE A 115 16.88 -3.51 21.73
CA PHE A 115 16.23 -3.66 20.43
C PHE A 115 15.70 -2.31 19.95
N VAL A 116 16.00 -1.98 18.68
CA VAL A 116 15.61 -0.73 18.03
C VAL A 116 14.63 -1.08 16.92
N ARG A 117 13.39 -0.58 17.02
CA ARG A 117 12.37 -0.62 15.95
C ARG A 117 12.21 0.80 15.36
N PRO A 118 11.70 0.95 14.12
CA PRO A 118 11.50 2.28 13.54
C PRO A 118 10.64 3.20 14.43
N GLY A 119 9.62 2.64 15.11
CA GLY A 119 8.81 3.34 16.12
C GLY A 119 9.35 3.33 17.55
N THR A 120 10.66 3.18 17.74
CA THR A 120 11.28 3.41 19.05
C THR A 120 11.43 4.91 19.25
N GLN A 121 10.68 5.45 20.22
CA GLN A 121 10.86 6.82 20.73
C GLN A 121 11.63 6.80 22.06
N SER A 122 12.85 7.31 22.04
CA SER A 122 13.66 7.46 23.27
C SER A 122 13.22 8.67 24.11
N GLY A 123 12.47 9.60 23.55
CA GLY A 123 11.88 10.75 24.25
C GLY A 123 11.30 11.78 23.29
N ARG A 124 10.82 12.90 23.82
CA ARG A 124 10.26 14.01 23.02
C ARG A 124 11.06 15.30 23.26
N PRO A 125 11.38 16.09 22.21
CA PRO A 125 11.93 17.43 22.38
C PRO A 125 10.89 18.35 23.03
N GLY A 126 11.33 19.24 23.92
CA GLY A 126 10.41 20.18 24.59
C GLY A 126 10.09 21.41 23.75
N THR A 127 10.95 21.75 22.79
CA THR A 127 10.82 22.93 21.92
C THR A 127 11.29 22.63 20.50
N MET A 128 10.85 23.44 19.54
CA MET A 128 11.23 23.34 18.14
C MET A 128 12.75 23.57 17.97
N GLU A 129 13.29 24.55 18.68
CA GLU A 129 14.72 24.88 18.66
C GLU A 129 15.56 23.72 19.16
N GLN A 130 15.12 23.04 20.23
CA GLN A 130 15.78 21.85 20.75
C GLN A 130 15.73 20.71 19.73
N ALA A 131 14.59 20.49 19.07
CA ALA A 131 14.46 19.45 18.05
C ALA A 131 15.42 19.64 16.86
N ILE A 132 15.70 20.89 16.48
CA ILE A 132 16.58 21.21 15.35
C ILE A 132 18.06 21.17 15.75
N ARG A 133 18.41 21.65 16.95
CA ARG A 133 19.80 21.73 17.43
C ARG A 133 20.36 20.39 17.93
N THR A 134 19.49 19.43 18.23
CA THR A 134 19.87 18.11 18.72
C THR A 134 20.23 17.18 17.54
N PRO A 135 21.12 16.19 17.71
CA PRO A 135 21.39 15.20 16.67
C PRO A 135 20.11 14.56 16.13
N ARG A 136 20.04 14.40 14.80
CA ARG A 136 18.81 13.99 14.09
C ARG A 136 18.31 12.58 14.44
N THR A 137 19.12 11.77 15.12
CA THR A 137 18.79 10.40 15.55
C THR A 137 18.69 10.27 17.08
N ALA A 138 18.68 11.38 17.83
CA ALA A 138 18.66 11.34 19.28
C ALA A 138 17.33 10.82 19.84
N TYR A 139 16.22 11.10 19.16
CA TYR A 139 14.85 10.81 19.61
C TYR A 139 14.20 9.60 18.90
N THR A 140 14.70 9.26 17.71
CA THR A 140 14.11 8.30 16.76
C THR A 140 15.17 7.37 16.20
N ALA A 141 14.78 6.16 15.78
CA ALA A 141 15.69 5.16 15.20
C ALA A 141 16.34 5.59 13.87
N HIS A 142 15.71 6.54 13.16
CA HIS A 142 16.18 7.11 11.91
C HIS A 142 16.29 8.63 12.02
N PRO A 143 17.01 9.31 11.11
CA PRO A 143 17.04 10.76 11.08
C PRO A 143 15.62 11.35 11.03
N ILE A 144 15.27 12.14 12.04
CA ILE A 144 13.97 12.80 12.17
C ILE A 144 13.72 13.73 10.98
N THR A 145 12.46 13.89 10.56
CA THR A 145 12.01 14.80 9.49
C THR A 145 10.99 15.81 10.03
N SER A 146 10.70 16.88 9.29
CA SER A 146 9.74 17.90 9.74
C SER A 146 8.33 17.35 9.95
N SER A 147 7.89 16.43 9.09
CA SER A 147 6.63 15.69 9.21
C SER A 147 6.84 14.24 8.75
N SER A 148 5.99 13.34 9.22
CA SER A 148 5.99 11.93 8.84
C SER A 148 5.35 11.69 7.47
N GLY A 149 5.96 12.26 6.43
CA GLY A 149 5.52 12.11 5.03
C GLY A 149 6.09 10.87 4.32
N ARG A 150 6.82 10.00 5.02
CA ARG A 150 7.50 8.85 4.41
C ARG A 150 6.52 7.77 3.96
N TYR A 151 5.41 7.58 4.68
CA TYR A 151 4.40 6.56 4.38
C TYR A 151 3.77 6.73 3.00
N VAL A 152 3.40 7.97 2.65
CA VAL A 152 2.75 8.29 1.36
C VAL A 152 3.69 8.01 0.19
N ARG A 153 5.01 8.22 0.39
CA ARG A 153 6.01 8.00 -0.65
C ARG A 153 6.34 6.52 -0.84
N LEU A 154 6.38 5.68 0.20
CA LEU A 154 6.76 4.27 0.04
C LEU A 154 5.75 3.46 -0.78
N GLY A 155 4.44 3.60 -0.51
CA GLY A 155 3.40 2.85 -1.23
C GLY A 155 3.23 3.23 -2.71
N THR A 156 3.64 4.45 -3.10
CA THR A 156 3.50 4.94 -4.49
C THR A 156 4.84 5.08 -5.23
N ALA A 157 5.98 5.08 -4.51
CA ALA A 157 7.31 5.30 -5.10
C ALA A 157 7.62 4.25 -6.16
N SER A 158 7.37 2.96 -5.93
CA SER A 158 7.69 1.93 -6.92
C SER A 158 6.89 2.04 -8.21
N MET A 159 5.68 2.62 -8.16
CA MET A 159 4.89 2.92 -9.35
C MET A 159 5.33 4.19 -10.07
N LEU A 160 6.04 5.10 -9.39
CA LEU A 160 6.49 6.39 -9.93
C LEU A 160 7.96 6.40 -10.35
N THR A 161 8.83 5.60 -9.72
CA THR A 161 10.29 5.68 -9.85
C THR A 161 10.91 4.46 -10.55
N ASN A 162 10.37 4.06 -11.70
CA ASN A 162 11.10 3.13 -12.57
C ASN A 162 12.09 3.91 -13.45
N PRO A 163 13.23 3.31 -13.84
CA PRO A 163 14.20 3.94 -14.74
C PRO A 163 13.57 4.37 -16.08
N ASP A 164 12.51 3.68 -16.52
CA ASP A 164 11.75 3.99 -17.73
C ASP A 164 10.56 4.96 -17.51
N GLY A 165 10.42 5.52 -16.30
CA GLY A 165 9.35 6.44 -15.92
C GLY A 165 8.17 5.79 -15.17
N PRO A 166 7.14 6.57 -14.80
CA PRO A 166 6.04 6.09 -13.97
C PRO A 166 5.21 5.01 -14.68
N PHE A 167 4.95 3.89 -14.00
CA PHE A 167 4.18 2.76 -14.54
C PHE A 167 2.70 3.09 -14.70
N ILE A 168 2.14 3.91 -13.80
CA ILE A 168 0.74 4.34 -13.85
C ILE A 168 0.64 5.84 -13.57
N ASN A 169 -0.21 6.53 -14.33
CA ASN A 169 -0.57 7.91 -14.05
C ASN A 169 -1.84 7.96 -13.21
N LEU A 170 -1.68 8.25 -11.92
CA LEU A 170 -2.79 8.33 -10.96
C LEU A 170 -3.81 9.43 -11.29
N SER A 171 -3.37 10.55 -11.86
CA SER A 171 -4.27 11.67 -12.21
C SER A 171 -5.27 11.31 -13.30
N ARG A 172 -4.93 10.33 -14.15
CA ARG A 172 -5.78 9.85 -15.25
C ARG A 172 -6.61 8.62 -14.87
N LEU A 173 -6.39 8.05 -13.69
CA LEU A 173 -7.07 6.84 -13.25
C LEU A 173 -8.40 7.19 -12.58
N ASN A 174 -9.50 6.65 -13.09
CA ASN A 174 -10.82 6.81 -12.46
C ASN A 174 -10.99 5.82 -11.30
N LEU A 175 -10.61 6.24 -10.09
CA LEU A 175 -10.70 5.42 -8.88
C LEU A 175 -12.13 4.96 -8.57
N ALA A 176 -13.14 5.82 -8.80
CA ALA A 176 -14.54 5.48 -8.53
C ALA A 176 -15.02 4.26 -9.32
N LYS A 177 -14.58 4.14 -10.59
CA LYS A 177 -14.92 2.99 -11.45
C LYS A 177 -14.29 1.67 -10.96
N TYR A 178 -13.10 1.72 -10.37
CA TYR A 178 -12.38 0.53 -9.93
C TYR A 178 -12.71 0.14 -8.49
N ALA A 179 -13.04 1.09 -7.61
CA ALA A 179 -13.46 0.83 -6.23
C ALA A 179 -14.74 -0.04 -6.15
N GLN A 180 -15.65 0.10 -7.13
CA GLN A 180 -16.88 -0.70 -7.21
C GLN A 180 -16.65 -2.16 -7.62
N LYS A 181 -15.41 -2.55 -7.97
CA LYS A 181 -15.09 -3.91 -8.42
C LYS A 181 -14.43 -4.69 -7.29
N PRO A 182 -15.15 -5.62 -6.62
CA PRO A 182 -14.61 -6.35 -5.46
C PRO A 182 -13.42 -7.25 -5.80
N LYS A 183 -13.22 -7.58 -7.09
CA LYS A 183 -12.07 -8.36 -7.56
C LYS A 183 -10.72 -7.63 -7.45
N PHE A 184 -10.74 -6.31 -7.20
CA PHE A 184 -9.53 -5.48 -7.07
C PHE A 184 -9.35 -4.89 -5.67
N ALA A 185 -10.30 -5.10 -4.77
CA ALA A 185 -10.22 -4.68 -3.38
C ALA A 185 -9.68 -5.86 -2.54
N LYS A 186 -8.35 -6.01 -2.50
CA LYS A 186 -7.70 -6.90 -1.54
C LYS A 186 -6.26 -6.52 -1.27
#